data_AF-A0A2N4UME2-F1
#
_entry.id   AF-A0A2N4UME2-F1
#
_cell.length_a   1.000
_cell.length_b   1.000
_cell.length_c   1.000
_cell.angle_alpha   90.00
_cell.angle_beta   90.00
_cell.angle_gamma   90.00
#
_symmetry.space_group_name_H-M   'P 1'
#
loop_
_entity.id
_entity.type
_entity.pdbx_description
1 polymer ?
#
loop_
_entity_poly.entity_id
_entity_poly.type
_entity_poly.pdbx_seq_one_letter_code
_entity_poly.pdbx_strand_id
1 'polypeptide(L)'
;MEQYILEHLINSDSLIFEVIMIFFQLILEMKSTGKLFYISIPVAIFFSTAVVWLIKVIARNINNTYEAGVGFVIGSFFSFVTTFAAVLFLFSLQFTEPVVKVVIKGWELSLMANTDWRDKTFREAYENVADLKTENGRQLENFDSYPHPEQGGSSIPTHSEKAQLVATNTYLIAAENNFEKTMPFLSWILTAKSGTAKSDILNDMKQHFSKNNSSYLVSDAYKIASDRISKALLEQSGRIMIVGSILVFITWLLIQIIVIGLISWIALRSIKENFSVVKVV
;
A
#
# COMPACT_ATOMS: atom_id res chain seq x y z
N MET A 1 -4.69 -14.36 13.48
CA MET A 1 -3.66 -13.32 13.29
C MET A 1 -3.91 -12.55 12.00
N GLU A 2 -4.16 -13.21 10.86
CA GLU A 2 -4.52 -12.54 9.59
C GLU A 2 -5.74 -11.61 9.69
N GLN A 3 -6.83 -12.02 10.35
CA GLN A 3 -8.01 -11.16 10.53
C GLN A 3 -7.74 -9.93 11.40
N TYR A 4 -6.93 -10.06 12.45
CA TYR A 4 -6.54 -8.94 13.32
C TYR A 4 -5.67 -7.92 12.57
N ILE A 5 -4.77 -8.43 11.72
CA ILE A 5 -3.91 -7.59 10.87
C ILE A 5 -4.76 -6.85 9.85
N LEU A 6 -5.70 -7.52 9.18
CA LEU A 6 -6.65 -6.90 8.26
C LEU A 6 -7.44 -5.77 8.93
N GLU A 7 -8.07 -6.06 10.08
CA GLU A 7 -8.94 -5.13 10.79
C GLU A 7 -8.21 -3.85 11.21
N HIS A 8 -6.96 -3.97 11.67
CA HIS A 8 -6.15 -2.82 12.04
C HIS A 8 -5.55 -2.09 10.83
N LEU A 9 -5.27 -2.79 9.73
CA LEU A 9 -4.80 -2.16 8.49
C LEU A 9 -5.91 -1.31 7.85
N ILE A 10 -7.17 -1.72 8.00
CA ILE A 10 -8.35 -1.02 7.50
C ILE A 10 -8.72 0.21 8.36
N ASN A 11 -8.50 0.15 9.67
CA ASN A 11 -8.90 1.20 10.62
C ASN A 11 -7.78 2.19 10.98
N SER A 12 -6.61 2.07 10.35
CA SER A 12 -5.45 2.90 10.67
C SER A 12 -5.42 4.16 9.81
N ASP A 13 -5.57 5.33 10.41
CA ASP A 13 -5.34 6.63 9.74
C ASP A 13 -3.85 6.95 9.52
N SER A 14 -2.93 6.06 9.94
CA SER A 14 -1.48 6.31 9.89
C SER A 14 -0.79 5.54 8.77
N LEU A 15 -0.25 6.27 7.79
CA LEU A 15 0.64 5.73 6.74
C LEU A 15 1.81 4.90 7.31
N ILE A 16 2.33 5.28 8.47
CA ILE A 16 3.45 4.57 9.11
C ILE A 16 2.99 3.18 9.56
N PHE A 17 1.80 3.09 10.12
CA PHE A 17 1.25 1.83 10.59
C PHE A 17 0.93 0.89 9.42
N GLU A 18 0.34 1.41 8.33
CA GLU A 18 0.14 0.64 7.09
C GLU A 18 1.45 0.04 6.56
N VAL A 19 2.51 0.84 6.49
CA VAL A 19 3.84 0.39 6.01
C VAL A 19 4.43 -0.69 6.93
N ILE A 20 4.31 -0.53 8.25
CA ILE A 20 4.77 -1.54 9.22
C ILE A 20 3.99 -2.85 9.06
N MET A 21 2.68 -2.76 8.84
CA MET A 21 1.83 -3.94 8.69
C MET A 21 2.13 -4.68 7.38
N ILE A 22 2.28 -3.95 6.27
CA ILE A 22 2.73 -4.51 4.99
C ILE A 22 4.09 -5.19 5.16
N PHE A 23 5.04 -4.55 5.85
CA PHE A 23 6.35 -5.14 6.13
C PHE A 23 6.24 -6.43 6.92
N PHE A 24 5.44 -6.45 7.98
CA PHE A 24 5.24 -7.63 8.80
C PHE A 24 4.65 -8.78 7.98
N GLN A 25 3.68 -8.47 7.11
CA GLN A 25 3.05 -9.46 6.24
C GLN A 25 4.03 -10.02 5.20
N LEU A 26 4.90 -9.18 4.62
CA LEU A 26 5.98 -9.62 3.74
C LEU A 26 6.97 -10.56 4.46
N ILE A 27 7.30 -10.29 5.71
CA ILE A 27 8.15 -11.18 6.51
C ILE A 27 7.46 -12.51 6.82
N LEU A 28 6.17 -12.48 7.16
CA LEU A 28 5.39 -13.70 7.42
C LEU A 28 5.34 -14.60 6.17
N GLU A 29 5.12 -14.00 5.01
CA GLU A 29 5.09 -14.71 3.72
C GLU A 29 6.47 -15.24 3.32
N MET A 30 7.53 -14.48 3.62
CA MET A 30 8.90 -14.95 3.45
C MET A 30 9.19 -16.15 4.36
N LYS A 31 8.69 -16.14 5.60
CA LYS A 31 8.85 -17.24 6.57
C LYS A 31 8.09 -18.50 6.15
N SER A 32 6.87 -18.39 5.62
CA SER A 32 6.10 -19.55 5.14
C SER A 32 6.81 -20.30 4.01
N THR A 33 7.53 -19.58 3.15
CA THR A 33 8.31 -20.15 2.03
C THR A 33 9.65 -20.78 2.48
N GLY A 34 10.09 -20.47 3.70
CA GLY A 34 11.18 -21.14 4.41
C GLY A 34 12.58 -20.80 3.91
N LYS A 35 12.95 -21.21 2.69
CA LYS A 35 14.36 -21.17 2.21
C LYS A 35 14.95 -19.76 2.19
N LEU A 36 14.22 -18.77 1.67
CA LEU A 36 14.70 -17.40 1.55
C LEU A 36 14.82 -16.69 2.91
N PHE A 37 13.94 -17.02 3.87
CA PHE A 37 14.00 -16.48 5.22
C PHE A 37 15.29 -16.88 5.95
N TYR A 38 15.68 -18.15 5.87
CA TYR A 38 16.90 -18.63 6.53
C TYR A 38 18.18 -18.11 5.87
N ILE A 39 18.14 -17.77 4.58
CA ILE A 39 19.28 -17.16 3.87
C ILE A 39 19.35 -15.65 4.16
N SER A 40 18.22 -14.96 4.27
CA SER A 40 18.20 -13.51 4.46
C SER A 40 18.73 -13.10 5.83
N ILE A 41 18.55 -13.91 6.88
CA ILE A 41 19.09 -13.63 8.23
C ILE A 41 20.63 -13.52 8.25
N PRO A 42 21.42 -14.53 7.84
CA PRO A 42 22.88 -14.43 7.86
C PRO A 42 23.39 -13.33 6.93
N VAL A 43 22.72 -13.09 5.79
CA VAL A 43 23.03 -11.97 4.90
C VAL A 43 22.80 -10.63 5.60
N ALA A 44 21.66 -10.46 6.28
CA ALA A 44 21.35 -9.26 7.05
C ALA A 44 22.35 -9.02 8.19
N ILE A 45 22.75 -10.07 8.91
CA ILE A 45 23.78 -9.99 9.96
C ILE A 45 25.13 -9.56 9.36
N PHE A 46 25.53 -10.16 8.23
CA PHE A 46 26.78 -9.83 7.55
C PHE A 46 26.83 -8.36 7.16
N PHE A 47 25.81 -7.85 6.45
CA PHE A 47 25.75 -6.45 6.04
C PHE A 47 25.67 -5.49 7.23
N SER A 48 24.87 -5.82 8.26
CA SER A 48 24.76 -4.98 9.46
C SER A 48 26.09 -4.87 10.21
N THR A 49 26.83 -5.99 10.31
CA THR A 49 28.16 -6.01 10.91
C THR A 49 29.17 -5.22 10.07
N ALA A 50 29.12 -5.34 8.74
CA ALA A 50 29.97 -4.59 7.83
C ALA A 50 29.75 -3.06 7.94
N VAL A 51 28.50 -2.62 8.08
CA VAL A 51 28.17 -1.19 8.27
C VAL A 51 28.72 -0.68 9.62
N VAL A 52 28.52 -1.41 10.72
CA VAL A 52 29.09 -1.02 12.03
C VAL A 52 30.62 -0.98 11.98
N TRP A 53 31.24 -1.95 11.31
CA TRP A 53 32.69 -1.94 11.08
C TRP A 53 33.13 -0.71 10.29
N LEU A 54 32.41 -0.33 9.23
CA LEU A 54 32.70 0.87 8.45
C LEU A 54 32.59 2.15 9.29
N ILE A 55 31.56 2.26 10.14
CA ILE A 55 31.40 3.38 11.09
C ILE A 55 32.60 3.46 12.03
N LYS A 56 33.07 2.32 12.55
CA LYS A 56 34.28 2.26 13.39
C LYS A 56 35.52 2.76 12.65
N VAL A 57 35.70 2.36 11.39
CA VAL A 57 36.82 2.81 10.56
C VAL A 57 36.76 4.32 10.33
N ILE A 58 35.57 4.86 10.01
CA ILE A 58 35.37 6.31 9.83
C ILE A 58 35.70 7.08 11.11
N ALA A 59 35.16 6.65 12.27
CA ALA A 59 35.41 7.31 13.54
C ALA A 59 36.91 7.31 13.91
N ARG A 60 37.60 6.19 13.68
CA ARG A 60 39.04 6.08 13.92
C ARG A 60 39.87 6.95 12.98
N ASN A 61 39.48 7.07 11.70
CA ASN A 61 40.16 7.95 10.75
C ASN A 61 40.02 9.43 11.13
N ILE A 62 38.90 9.82 11.75
CA ILE A 62 38.69 11.19 12.24
C ILE A 62 39.54 11.45 13.49
N ASN A 63 39.58 10.50 14.43
CA ASN A 63 40.39 10.60 15.64
C ASN A 63 41.04 9.24 15.97
N ASN A 64 42.36 9.15 15.77
CA ASN A 64 43.15 7.94 16.05
C ASN A 64 43.13 7.53 17.53
N THR A 65 42.79 8.46 18.44
CA THR A 65 42.68 8.26 19.90
C THR A 65 41.24 8.12 20.37
N TYR A 66 40.27 8.00 19.45
CA TYR A 66 38.87 7.88 19.83
C TYR A 66 38.59 6.56 20.57
N GLU A 67 38.25 6.67 21.85
CA GLU A 67 37.69 5.56 22.61
C GLU A 67 36.19 5.48 22.39
N ALA A 68 35.69 4.26 22.18
CA ALA A 68 34.28 4.01 21.91
C ALA A 68 33.44 4.30 23.17
N GLY A 69 32.91 5.52 23.27
CA GLY A 69 32.00 5.93 24.34
C GLY A 69 30.56 5.45 24.13
N VAL A 70 29.68 5.80 25.08
CA VAL A 70 28.24 5.43 25.07
C VAL A 70 27.54 5.85 23.77
N GLY A 71 27.86 7.04 23.23
CA GLY A 71 27.29 7.53 21.97
C GLY A 71 27.63 6.65 20.76
N PHE A 72 28.84 6.08 20.72
CA PHE A 72 29.25 5.14 19.68
C PHE A 72 28.47 3.83 19.76
N VAL A 73 28.27 3.31 20.97
CA VAL A 73 27.50 2.07 21.20
C VAL A 73 26.05 2.23 20.77
N ILE A 74 25.40 3.32 21.19
CA ILE A 74 24.01 3.61 20.82
C ILE A 74 23.87 3.80 19.31
N GLY A 75 24.73 4.62 18.69
CA GLY A 75 24.68 4.86 17.24
C GLY A 75 24.93 3.58 16.43
N SER A 76 25.92 2.78 16.83
CA SER A 76 26.22 1.50 16.17
C SER A 76 25.08 0.49 16.32
N PHE A 77 24.41 0.45 17.47
CA PHE A 77 23.24 -0.39 17.67
C PHE A 77 22.09 0.00 16.74
N PHE A 78 21.75 1.29 16.64
CA PHE A 78 20.72 1.76 15.70
C PHE A 78 21.10 1.49 14.25
N SER A 79 22.35 1.71 13.87
CA SER A 79 22.84 1.40 12.53
C SER A 79 22.71 -0.10 12.20
N PHE A 80 23.04 -0.96 13.16
CA PHE A 80 22.89 -2.41 13.03
C PHE A 80 21.43 -2.79 12.83
N VAL A 81 20.54 -2.38 13.74
CA VAL A 81 19.10 -2.73 13.70
C VAL A 81 18.45 -2.24 12.42
N THR A 82 18.75 -1.01 12.00
CA THR A 82 18.15 -0.42 10.78
C THR A 82 18.68 -1.06 9.51
N THR A 83 19.97 -1.41 9.44
CA THR A 83 20.53 -2.17 8.31
C THR A 83 19.95 -3.58 8.27
N PHE A 84 19.82 -4.24 9.42
CA PHE A 84 19.23 -5.58 9.52
C PHE A 84 17.79 -5.58 9.01
N ALA A 85 16.97 -4.64 9.50
CA ALA A 85 15.59 -4.48 9.06
C ALA A 85 15.49 -4.13 7.56
N ALA A 86 16.33 -3.24 7.05
CA ALA A 86 16.32 -2.85 5.64
C ALA A 86 16.68 -4.04 4.72
N VAL A 87 17.69 -4.84 5.07
CA VAL A 87 18.05 -6.03 4.29
C VAL A 87 16.91 -7.05 4.31
N LEU A 88 16.33 -7.34 5.48
CA LEU A 88 15.17 -8.24 5.55
C LEU A 88 14.00 -7.73 4.71
N PHE A 89 13.73 -6.42 4.74
CA PHE A 89 12.69 -5.79 3.92
C PHE A 89 12.95 -6.03 2.43
N LEU A 90 14.17 -5.77 1.96
CA LEU A 90 14.53 -5.94 0.55
C LEU A 90 14.36 -7.38 0.06
N PHE A 91 14.72 -8.37 0.90
CA PHE A 91 14.44 -9.78 0.59
C PHE A 91 12.93 -10.09 0.59
N SER A 92 12.20 -9.52 1.54
CA SER A 92 10.76 -9.76 1.70
C SER A 92 9.93 -9.18 0.54
N LEU A 93 10.44 -8.16 -0.18
CA LEU A 93 9.75 -7.57 -1.34
C LEU A 93 9.51 -8.55 -2.49
N GLN A 94 10.24 -9.67 -2.57
CA GLN A 94 9.94 -10.73 -3.54
C GLN A 94 8.56 -11.36 -3.34
N PHE A 95 8.01 -11.23 -2.13
CA PHE A 95 6.68 -11.70 -1.75
C PHE A 95 5.62 -10.60 -1.87
N THR A 96 5.89 -9.52 -2.61
CA THR A 96 4.93 -8.44 -2.82
C THR A 96 3.65 -8.94 -3.48
N GLU A 97 3.73 -9.81 -4.49
CA GLU A 97 2.54 -10.32 -5.19
C GLU A 97 1.55 -11.07 -4.26
N PRO A 98 1.96 -12.09 -3.49
CA PRO A 98 1.03 -12.75 -2.56
C PRO A 98 0.49 -11.81 -1.48
N VAL A 99 1.31 -10.91 -0.94
CA VAL A 99 0.84 -9.93 0.06
C VAL A 99 -0.19 -8.98 -0.53
N VAL A 100 0.03 -8.47 -1.73
CA VAL A 100 -0.92 -7.61 -2.44
C VAL A 100 -2.26 -8.33 -2.63
N LYS A 101 -2.28 -9.62 -2.98
CA LYS A 101 -3.53 -10.41 -3.07
C LYS A 101 -4.29 -10.45 -1.75
N VAL A 102 -3.59 -10.67 -0.64
CA VAL A 102 -4.21 -10.74 0.69
C VAL A 102 -4.76 -9.38 1.12
N VAL A 103 -3.99 -8.31 0.92
CA VAL A 103 -4.41 -6.94 1.27
C VAL A 103 -5.64 -6.53 0.46
N ILE A 104 -5.66 -6.81 -0.85
CA ILE A 104 -6.80 -6.46 -1.71
C ILE A 104 -8.04 -7.25 -1.34
N LYS A 105 -7.89 -8.56 -1.10
CA LYS A 105 -9.00 -9.39 -0.63
C LYS A 105 -9.55 -8.88 0.70
N GLY A 106 -8.66 -8.41 1.59
CA GLY A 106 -9.08 -7.82 2.85
C GLY A 106 -9.83 -6.50 2.69
N TRP A 107 -9.34 -5.64 1.81
CA TRP A 107 -10.06 -4.42 1.44
C TRP A 107 -11.42 -4.73 0.80
N GLU A 108 -11.50 -5.71 -0.10
CA GLU A 108 -12.75 -6.12 -0.74
C GLU A 108 -13.78 -6.57 0.31
N LEU A 109 -13.37 -7.41 1.27
CA LEU A 109 -14.23 -7.85 2.37
C LEU A 109 -14.68 -6.67 3.25
N SER A 110 -13.79 -5.71 3.51
CA SER A 110 -14.11 -4.48 4.23
C SER A 110 -15.15 -3.63 3.50
N LEU A 111 -14.97 -3.47 2.19
CA LEU A 111 -15.89 -2.74 1.33
C LEU A 111 -17.28 -3.38 1.33
N MET A 112 -17.37 -4.71 1.24
CA MET A 112 -18.63 -5.43 1.30
C MET A 112 -19.34 -5.32 2.66
N ALA A 113 -18.56 -5.28 3.75
CA ALA A 113 -19.07 -5.12 5.11
C ALA A 113 -19.54 -3.68 5.41
N ASN A 114 -19.06 -2.69 4.65
CA ASN A 114 -19.43 -1.28 4.83
C ASN A 114 -20.83 -0.99 4.27
N THR A 115 -21.83 -1.02 5.16
CA THR A 115 -23.24 -0.76 4.82
C THR A 115 -23.43 0.67 4.30
N ASP A 116 -22.80 1.66 4.93
CA ASP A 116 -22.95 3.07 4.57
C ASP A 116 -22.44 3.36 3.16
N TRP A 117 -21.28 2.80 2.80
CA TRP A 117 -20.74 2.89 1.46
C TRP A 117 -21.69 2.22 0.46
N ARG A 118 -22.15 1.00 0.76
CA ARG A 118 -23.00 0.22 -0.14
C ARG A 118 -24.34 0.93 -0.42
N ASP A 119 -24.98 1.44 0.62
CA ASP A 119 -26.28 2.10 0.49
C ASP A 119 -26.14 3.45 -0.24
N LYS A 120 -25.07 4.20 0.06
CA LYS A 120 -24.75 5.44 -0.65
C LYS A 120 -24.47 5.21 -2.13
N THR A 121 -23.61 4.24 -2.45
CA THR A 121 -23.24 3.93 -3.84
C THR A 121 -24.42 3.36 -4.61
N PHE A 122 -25.27 2.55 -3.98
CA PHE A 122 -26.50 2.07 -4.59
C PHE A 122 -27.45 3.22 -4.93
N ARG A 123 -27.64 4.17 -4.01
CA ARG A 123 -28.45 5.37 -4.26
C ARG A 123 -27.89 6.21 -5.41
N GLU A 124 -26.59 6.51 -5.38
CA GLU A 124 -25.95 7.26 -6.46
C GLU A 124 -26.08 6.53 -7.81
N ALA A 125 -25.93 5.20 -7.84
CA ALA A 125 -26.09 4.43 -9.08
C ALA A 125 -27.54 4.47 -9.58
N TYR A 126 -28.53 4.37 -8.68
CA TYR A 126 -29.94 4.47 -9.02
C TYR A 126 -30.27 5.84 -9.63
N GLU A 127 -29.85 6.92 -8.97
CA GLU A 127 -30.09 8.30 -9.42
C GLU A 127 -29.43 8.56 -10.78
N ASN A 128 -28.16 8.16 -10.95
CA ASN A 128 -27.45 8.32 -12.21
C ASN A 128 -28.12 7.58 -13.38
N VAL A 129 -28.73 6.41 -13.14
CA VAL A 129 -29.48 5.69 -14.17
C VAL A 129 -30.85 6.34 -14.42
N ALA A 130 -31.53 6.82 -13.37
CA ALA A 130 -32.81 7.52 -13.49
C ALA A 130 -32.72 8.83 -14.26
N ASP A 131 -31.56 9.49 -14.20
CA ASP A 131 -31.26 10.71 -14.93
C ASP A 131 -30.97 10.48 -16.42
N LEU A 132 -30.80 9.23 -16.86
CA LEU A 132 -30.60 8.93 -18.28
C LEU A 132 -31.88 9.16 -19.07
N LYS A 133 -31.74 9.98 -20.12
CA LYS A 133 -32.82 10.31 -21.04
C LYS A 133 -32.52 9.80 -22.44
N THR A 134 -33.58 9.42 -23.13
CA THR A 134 -33.62 9.17 -24.58
C THR A 134 -33.57 10.51 -25.32
N GLU A 135 -33.25 10.52 -26.62
CA GLU A 135 -33.22 11.75 -27.45
C GLU A 135 -34.53 12.56 -27.38
N ASN A 136 -35.65 11.88 -27.13
CA ASN A 136 -36.98 12.49 -26.96
C ASN A 136 -37.27 13.01 -25.54
N GLY A 137 -36.27 13.07 -24.65
CA GLY A 137 -36.39 13.59 -23.28
C GLY A 137 -37.08 12.66 -22.27
N ARG A 138 -37.55 11.48 -22.68
CA ARG A 138 -38.13 10.45 -21.79
C ARG A 138 -37.03 9.68 -21.07
N GLN A 139 -37.31 9.20 -19.85
CA GLN A 139 -36.40 8.31 -19.13
C GLN A 139 -36.04 7.09 -19.97
N LEU A 140 -34.77 6.69 -19.92
CA LEU A 140 -34.23 5.58 -20.71
C LEU A 140 -34.71 4.23 -20.20
N GLU A 141 -34.80 4.07 -18.88
CA GLU A 141 -35.23 2.85 -18.19
C GLU A 141 -36.61 3.03 -17.56
N ASN A 142 -37.35 1.93 -17.38
CA ASN A 142 -38.60 1.94 -16.63
C ASN A 142 -38.34 1.63 -15.14
N PHE A 143 -38.76 2.54 -14.25
CA PHE A 143 -38.62 2.43 -12.80
C PHE A 143 -39.90 2.03 -12.05
N ASP A 144 -41.02 1.76 -12.75
CA ASP A 144 -42.33 1.48 -12.12
C ASP A 144 -42.31 0.30 -11.13
N SER A 145 -41.43 -0.69 -11.36
CA SER A 145 -41.23 -1.87 -10.48
C SER A 145 -39.94 -1.80 -9.65
N TYR A 146 -39.25 -0.66 -9.67
CA TYR A 146 -37.96 -0.45 -9.04
C TYR A 146 -38.07 0.76 -8.11
N PRO A 147 -38.65 0.61 -6.90
CA PRO A 147 -38.84 1.73 -5.99
C PRO A 147 -37.49 2.34 -5.60
N HIS A 148 -37.51 3.60 -5.17
CA HIS A 148 -36.30 4.30 -4.77
C HIS A 148 -35.62 3.58 -3.57
N PRO A 149 -34.28 3.59 -3.45
CA PRO A 149 -33.57 3.03 -2.30
C PRO A 149 -34.12 3.46 -0.93
N GLU A 150 -34.51 4.74 -0.80
CA GLU A 150 -35.10 5.29 0.44
C GLU A 150 -36.50 4.74 0.76
N GLN A 151 -37.15 4.12 -0.23
CA GLN A 151 -38.44 3.44 -0.09
C GLN A 151 -38.28 1.92 0.07
N GLY A 152 -37.05 1.43 0.28
CA GLY A 152 -36.75 0.01 0.44
C GLY A 152 -36.49 -0.73 -0.88
N GLY A 153 -36.26 -0.01 -1.98
CA GLY A 153 -35.84 -0.61 -3.25
C GLY A 153 -34.44 -1.20 -3.18
N SER A 154 -34.23 -2.34 -3.85
CA SER A 154 -32.97 -3.10 -3.82
C SER A 154 -32.40 -3.44 -5.19
N SER A 155 -32.98 -2.89 -6.27
CA SER A 155 -32.60 -3.17 -7.65
C SER A 155 -32.68 -1.93 -8.53
N ILE A 156 -31.80 -1.86 -9.52
CA ILE A 156 -31.77 -0.79 -10.54
C ILE A 156 -32.09 -1.42 -11.90
N PRO A 157 -33.01 -0.86 -12.70
CA PRO A 157 -33.26 -1.34 -14.05
C PRO A 157 -32.06 -1.00 -14.95
N THR A 158 -31.50 -2.01 -15.62
CA THR A 158 -30.31 -1.86 -16.48
C THR A 158 -30.49 -2.64 -17.78
N HIS A 159 -31.60 -2.42 -18.48
CA HIS A 159 -31.94 -3.17 -19.70
C HIS A 159 -31.16 -2.63 -20.91
N SER A 160 -30.85 -1.33 -20.92
CA SER A 160 -30.03 -0.68 -21.94
C SER A 160 -28.54 -0.74 -21.61
N GLU A 161 -27.71 -0.83 -22.65
CA GLU A 161 -26.24 -0.80 -22.53
C GLU A 161 -25.76 0.49 -21.82
N LYS A 162 -26.43 1.62 -22.10
CA LYS A 162 -26.09 2.91 -21.49
C LYS A 162 -26.39 2.94 -19.99
N ALA A 163 -27.51 2.34 -19.54
CA ALA A 163 -27.80 2.21 -18.11
C ALA A 163 -26.81 1.29 -17.39
N GLN A 164 -26.48 0.14 -18.00
CA GLN A 164 -25.46 -0.78 -17.45
C GLN A 164 -24.10 -0.11 -17.27
N LEU A 165 -23.69 0.66 -18.27
CA LEU A 165 -22.43 1.41 -18.25
C LEU A 165 -22.42 2.44 -17.13
N VAL A 166 -23.50 3.23 -17.01
CA VAL A 166 -23.59 4.29 -16.00
C VAL A 166 -23.63 3.71 -14.59
N ALA A 167 -24.46 2.71 -14.34
CA ALA A 167 -24.50 2.03 -13.04
C ALA A 167 -23.12 1.52 -12.62
N THR A 168 -22.43 0.82 -13.52
CA THR A 168 -21.13 0.23 -13.20
C THR A 168 -20.03 1.28 -13.08
N ASN A 169 -20.07 2.33 -13.88
CA ASN A 169 -19.12 3.44 -13.76
C ASN A 169 -19.30 4.16 -12.40
N THR A 170 -20.53 4.26 -11.88
CA THR A 170 -20.76 4.78 -10.53
C THR A 170 -20.15 3.88 -9.46
N TYR A 171 -20.35 2.55 -9.53
CA TYR A 171 -19.71 1.60 -8.60
C TYR A 171 -18.19 1.63 -8.68
N LEU A 172 -17.64 1.70 -9.89
CA LEU A 172 -16.20 1.79 -10.10
C LEU A 172 -15.63 3.04 -9.45
N ILE A 173 -16.19 4.22 -9.76
CA ILE A 173 -15.73 5.49 -9.19
C ILE A 173 -15.85 5.46 -7.66
N ALA A 174 -16.95 4.92 -7.13
CA ALA A 174 -17.14 4.80 -5.69
C ALA A 174 -16.12 3.84 -5.03
N ALA A 175 -15.77 2.74 -5.71
CA ALA A 175 -14.76 1.80 -5.26
C ALA A 175 -13.35 2.38 -5.35
N GLU A 176 -13.02 3.08 -6.43
CA GLU A 176 -11.74 3.81 -6.60
C GLU A 176 -11.58 4.89 -5.52
N ASN A 177 -12.62 5.68 -5.28
CA ASN A 177 -12.63 6.70 -4.22
C ASN A 177 -12.50 6.09 -2.82
N ASN A 178 -13.13 4.94 -2.58
CA ASN A 178 -12.96 4.23 -1.32
C ASN A 178 -11.53 3.72 -1.19
N PHE A 179 -11.01 3.07 -2.22
CA PHE A 179 -9.66 2.54 -2.27
C PHE A 179 -8.60 3.64 -2.06
N GLU A 180 -8.77 4.81 -2.68
CA GLU A 180 -7.88 5.97 -2.49
C GLU A 180 -7.87 6.44 -1.03
N LYS A 181 -9.02 6.40 -0.36
CA LYS A 181 -9.14 6.80 1.04
C LYS A 181 -8.58 5.76 2.01
N THR A 182 -8.87 4.48 1.77
CA THR A 182 -8.51 3.40 2.70
C THR A 182 -7.13 2.82 2.45
N MET A 183 -6.58 2.99 1.25
CA MET A 183 -5.29 2.44 0.80
C MET A 183 -4.49 3.50 0.03
N PRO A 184 -4.19 4.66 0.64
CA PRO A 184 -3.60 5.82 -0.05
C PRO A 184 -2.26 5.49 -0.73
N PHE A 185 -1.42 4.68 -0.09
CA PHE A 185 -0.12 4.28 -0.65
C PHE A 185 -0.28 3.43 -1.93
N LEU A 186 -1.16 2.43 -1.90
CA LEU A 186 -1.40 1.57 -3.07
C LEU A 186 -2.13 2.32 -4.18
N SER A 187 -3.06 3.23 -3.83
CA SER A 187 -3.74 4.09 -4.80
C SER A 187 -2.76 5.00 -5.53
N TRP A 188 -1.82 5.63 -4.82
CA TRP A 188 -0.78 6.44 -5.44
C TRP A 188 0.05 5.66 -6.47
N ILE A 189 0.36 4.38 -6.19
CA ILE A 189 1.06 3.50 -7.14
C ILE A 189 0.19 3.23 -8.37
N LEU A 190 -1.11 2.96 -8.19
CA LEU A 190 -2.06 2.69 -9.28
C LEU A 190 -2.27 3.89 -10.21
N THR A 191 -2.47 5.08 -9.65
CA THR A 191 -2.81 6.31 -10.39
C THR A 191 -1.70 6.70 -11.37
N ALA A 192 -0.46 6.29 -11.13
CA ALA A 192 0.67 6.56 -12.01
C ALA A 192 0.68 5.76 -13.33
N LYS A 193 -0.37 4.98 -13.66
CA LYS A 193 -0.53 4.28 -14.96
C LYS A 193 -1.96 4.33 -15.55
N SER A 194 -2.99 4.71 -14.79
CA SER A 194 -4.41 4.38 -15.07
C SER A 194 -5.09 5.06 -16.28
N GLY A 195 -4.34 5.58 -17.26
CA GLY A 195 -4.88 6.20 -18.47
C GLY A 195 -5.77 5.30 -19.34
N THR A 196 -5.73 3.97 -19.17
CA THR A 196 -6.51 3.00 -19.99
C THR A 196 -7.49 2.16 -19.17
N ALA A 197 -7.58 2.34 -17.86
CA ALA A 197 -8.40 1.47 -17.00
C ALA A 197 -9.89 1.55 -17.36
N LYS A 198 -10.38 2.67 -17.90
CA LYS A 198 -11.80 2.86 -18.24
C LYS A 198 -12.25 2.12 -19.49
N SER A 199 -11.39 1.95 -20.50
CA SER A 199 -11.76 1.30 -21.77
C SER A 199 -11.90 -0.21 -21.65
N ASP A 200 -11.03 -0.88 -20.90
CA ASP A 200 -11.10 -2.34 -20.81
C ASP A 200 -12.17 -2.81 -19.81
N ILE A 201 -12.67 -1.92 -18.93
CA ILE A 201 -13.88 -2.18 -18.11
C ILE A 201 -15.08 -2.30 -19.01
N LEU A 202 -15.18 -1.36 -19.95
CA LEU A 202 -16.24 -1.28 -20.92
C LEU A 202 -16.28 -2.55 -21.79
N ASN A 203 -15.11 -3.10 -22.15
CA ASN A 203 -15.01 -4.34 -22.92
C ASN A 203 -15.30 -5.61 -22.09
N ASP A 204 -14.71 -5.77 -20.89
CA ASP A 204 -14.98 -6.93 -20.03
C ASP A 204 -16.46 -6.99 -19.61
N MET A 205 -17.07 -5.82 -19.38
CA MET A 205 -18.49 -5.72 -19.07
C MET A 205 -19.38 -6.06 -20.27
N LYS A 206 -19.08 -5.53 -21.47
CA LYS A 206 -19.78 -5.95 -22.70
C LYS A 206 -19.77 -7.46 -22.85
N GLN A 207 -18.66 -8.09 -22.47
CA GLN A 207 -18.51 -9.54 -22.52
C GLN A 207 -19.27 -10.29 -21.41
N HIS A 208 -19.40 -9.70 -20.23
CA HIS A 208 -20.18 -10.26 -19.11
C HIS A 208 -21.69 -10.14 -19.35
N PHE A 209 -22.16 -8.96 -19.76
CA PHE A 209 -23.59 -8.69 -20.02
C PHE A 209 -24.12 -9.29 -21.31
N SER A 210 -23.25 -9.59 -22.28
CA SER A 210 -23.65 -10.42 -23.43
C SER A 210 -23.94 -11.88 -23.05
N LYS A 211 -23.60 -12.32 -21.83
CA LYS A 211 -23.77 -13.69 -21.35
C LYS A 211 -24.81 -13.89 -20.24
N ASN A 212 -25.21 -12.87 -19.48
CA ASN A 212 -26.18 -13.02 -18.36
C ASN A 212 -27.22 -11.89 -18.30
N ASN A 213 -28.42 -12.25 -17.83
CA ASN A 213 -29.69 -11.52 -17.85
C ASN A 213 -29.68 -10.04 -17.41
N SER A 214 -30.73 -9.34 -17.85
CA SER A 214 -31.00 -7.89 -17.87
C SER A 214 -31.14 -7.15 -16.53
N SER A 215 -30.76 -7.74 -15.40
CA SER A 215 -30.93 -7.13 -14.06
C SER A 215 -29.63 -7.11 -13.28
N TYR A 216 -29.22 -5.93 -12.83
CA TYR A 216 -28.02 -5.72 -12.04
C TYR A 216 -28.28 -6.00 -10.55
N LEU A 217 -27.70 -7.07 -10.01
CA LEU A 217 -27.63 -7.26 -8.56
C LEU A 217 -26.44 -6.48 -8.01
N VAL A 218 -26.66 -5.74 -6.92
CA VAL A 218 -25.64 -4.96 -6.20
C VAL A 218 -24.41 -5.82 -5.86
N SER A 219 -24.62 -7.13 -5.69
CA SER A 219 -23.56 -8.06 -5.35
C SER A 219 -22.55 -8.35 -6.47
N ASP A 220 -22.96 -8.25 -7.73
CA ASP A 220 -22.05 -8.54 -8.84
C ASP A 220 -21.19 -7.32 -9.18
N ALA A 221 -21.69 -6.12 -8.87
CA ALA A 221 -21.05 -4.84 -9.09
C ALA A 221 -19.74 -4.67 -8.32
N TYR A 222 -19.77 -4.98 -7.02
CA TYR A 222 -18.60 -4.82 -6.16
C TYR A 222 -17.47 -5.75 -6.61
N LYS A 223 -17.82 -6.95 -7.08
CA LYS A 223 -16.86 -8.00 -7.42
C LYS A 223 -16.11 -7.65 -8.70
N ILE A 224 -16.81 -7.05 -9.66
CA ILE A 224 -16.20 -6.60 -10.91
C ILE A 224 -15.23 -5.43 -10.63
N ALA A 225 -15.63 -4.49 -9.77
CA ALA A 225 -14.77 -3.37 -9.39
C ALA A 225 -13.54 -3.84 -8.58
N SER A 226 -13.72 -4.75 -7.62
CA SER A 226 -12.64 -5.30 -6.79
C SER A 226 -11.67 -6.15 -7.60
N ASP A 227 -12.17 -7.05 -8.45
CA ASP A 227 -11.34 -7.90 -9.32
C ASP A 227 -10.44 -7.06 -10.24
N ARG A 228 -10.91 -5.89 -10.67
CA ARG A 228 -10.11 -5.04 -11.54
C ARG A 228 -9.05 -4.24 -10.80
N ILE A 229 -9.38 -3.64 -9.66
CA ILE A 229 -8.38 -3.03 -8.78
C ILE A 229 -7.32 -4.09 -8.42
N SER A 230 -7.77 -5.33 -8.19
CA SER A 230 -6.88 -6.48 -7.99
C SER A 230 -5.95 -6.74 -9.16
N LYS A 231 -6.47 -6.91 -10.38
CA LYS A 231 -5.65 -7.14 -11.57
C LYS A 231 -4.67 -5.99 -11.83
N ALA A 232 -5.13 -4.75 -11.71
CA ALA A 232 -4.31 -3.56 -11.93
C ALA A 232 -3.14 -3.46 -10.92
N LEU A 233 -3.38 -3.82 -9.65
CA LEU A 233 -2.33 -3.87 -8.63
C LEU A 233 -1.35 -5.02 -8.86
N LEU A 234 -1.85 -6.19 -9.29
CA LEU A 234 -1.00 -7.34 -9.58
C LEU A 234 -0.08 -7.11 -10.77
N GLU A 235 -0.58 -6.50 -11.84
CA GLU A 235 0.24 -6.07 -12.98
C GLU A 235 1.32 -5.05 -12.58
N GLN A 236 1.10 -4.32 -11.49
CA GLN A 236 2.03 -3.32 -10.96
C GLN A 236 2.88 -3.83 -9.80
N SER A 237 2.76 -5.10 -9.41
CA SER A 237 3.53 -5.70 -8.31
C SER A 237 5.04 -5.52 -8.46
N GLY A 238 5.57 -5.67 -9.68
CA GLY A 238 6.98 -5.40 -9.98
C GLY A 238 7.40 -3.95 -9.73
N ARG A 239 6.51 -2.98 -10.00
CA ARG A 239 6.74 -1.56 -9.70
C ARG A 239 6.68 -1.28 -8.21
N ILE A 240 5.74 -1.90 -7.48
CA ILE A 240 5.66 -1.83 -6.01
C ILE A 240 7.00 -2.28 -5.40
N MET A 241 7.58 -3.37 -5.90
CA MET A 241 8.90 -3.85 -5.48
C MET A 241 10.01 -2.81 -5.75
N ILE A 242 10.07 -2.22 -6.94
CA ILE A 242 11.10 -1.22 -7.28
C ILE A 242 10.96 0.03 -6.41
N VAL A 243 9.75 0.59 -6.33
CA VAL A 243 9.47 1.80 -5.55
C VAL A 243 9.72 1.55 -4.06
N GLY A 244 9.26 0.42 -3.53
CA GLY A 244 9.53 0.00 -2.15
C GLY A 244 11.03 -0.13 -1.87
N SER A 245 11.79 -0.73 -2.79
CA SER A 245 13.25 -0.86 -2.67
C SER A 245 13.93 0.51 -2.60
N ILE A 246 13.54 1.45 -3.48
CA ILE A 246 14.09 2.82 -3.50
C ILE A 246 13.77 3.55 -2.21
N LEU A 247 12.52 3.48 -1.74
CA LEU A 247 12.07 4.16 -0.53
C LEU A 247 12.83 3.64 0.70
N VAL A 248 12.97 2.32 0.83
CA VAL A 248 13.73 1.68 1.92
C VAL A 248 15.19 2.08 1.87
N PHE A 249 15.80 2.05 0.68
CA PHE A 249 17.20 2.43 0.50
C PHE A 249 17.45 3.89 0.88
N ILE A 250 16.62 4.82 0.42
CA ILE A 250 16.72 6.25 0.76
C ILE A 250 16.54 6.45 2.27
N THR A 251 15.53 5.82 2.86
CA THR A 251 15.25 5.93 4.30
C THR A 251 16.42 5.40 5.13
N TRP A 252 16.93 4.23 4.76
CA TRP A 252 18.13 3.66 5.38
C TRP A 252 19.33 4.61 5.27
N LEU A 253 19.58 5.14 4.07
CA LEU A 253 20.70 6.06 3.82
C LEU A 253 20.62 7.31 4.69
N LEU A 254 19.44 7.94 4.80
CA LEU A 254 19.22 9.11 5.66
C LEU A 254 19.52 8.80 7.13
N ILE A 255 19.06 7.66 7.64
CA ILE A 255 19.35 7.23 9.01
C ILE A 255 20.86 7.02 9.20
N GLN A 256 21.54 6.37 8.26
CA GLN A 256 22.99 6.16 8.35
C GLN A 256 23.77 7.47 8.32
N ILE A 257 23.38 8.44 7.49
CA ILE A 257 23.98 9.78 7.48
C ILE A 257 23.86 10.43 8.86
N ILE A 258 22.69 10.36 9.49
CA ILE A 258 22.48 10.94 10.83
C ILE A 258 23.38 10.26 11.86
N VAL A 259 23.41 8.92 11.88
CA VAL A 259 24.25 8.15 12.83
C VAL A 259 25.73 8.47 12.63
N ILE A 260 26.23 8.43 11.39
CA ILE A 260 27.64 8.71 11.07
C ILE A 260 27.97 10.16 11.41
N GLY A 261 27.07 11.11 11.09
CA GLY A 261 27.25 12.52 11.39
C GLY A 261 27.37 12.79 12.90
N LEU A 262 26.50 12.18 13.70
CA LEU A 262 26.55 12.29 15.17
C LEU A 262 27.83 11.69 15.76
N ILE A 263 28.22 10.49 15.31
CA ILE A 263 29.46 9.84 15.79
C ILE A 263 30.69 10.66 15.39
N SER A 264 30.73 11.15 14.15
CA SER A 264 31.81 12.00 13.65
C SER A 264 31.91 13.32 14.43
N TRP A 265 30.77 13.93 14.74
CA TRP A 265 30.71 15.15 15.57
C TRP A 265 31.26 14.91 16.98
N ILE A 266 30.88 13.80 17.62
CA ILE A 266 31.38 13.43 18.96
C ILE A 266 32.89 13.20 18.91
N ALA A 267 33.39 12.51 17.88
CA ALA A 267 34.83 12.27 17.70
C ALA A 267 35.60 13.60 17.52
N LEU A 268 35.10 14.52 16.69
CA LEU A 268 35.69 15.85 16.49
C LEU A 268 35.67 16.71 17.77
N ARG A 269 34.57 16.65 18.53
CA ARG A 269 34.46 17.38 19.80
C ARG A 269 35.51 16.90 20.81
N SER A 270 35.76 15.59 20.88
CA SER A 270 36.80 15.05 21.78
C SER A 270 38.20 15.58 21.43
N ILE A 271 38.52 15.77 20.14
CA ILE A 271 39.77 16.41 19.71
C ILE A 271 39.83 17.85 20.22
N LYS A 272 38.76 18.64 20.02
CA LYS A 272 38.72 20.05 20.44
C LYS A 272 38.92 20.21 21.96
N GLU A 273 38.25 19.37 22.75
CA GLU A 273 38.35 19.39 24.21
C GLU A 273 39.77 19.02 24.67
N ASN A 274 40.36 17.95 24.12
CA ASN A 274 41.74 17.55 24.44
C ASN A 274 42.78 18.61 24.05
N PHE A 275 42.63 19.28 22.91
CA PHE A 275 43.51 20.39 22.51
C PHE A 275 43.38 21.63 23.40
N SER A 276 42.19 21.90 23.93
CA SER A 276 41.97 23.04 24.83
C SER A 276 42.61 22.83 26.21
N VAL A 277 42.63 21.59 26.71
CA VAL A 277 43.28 21.24 27.99
C VAL A 277 44.81 21.38 27.88
N VAL A 278 45.41 21.00 26.76
CA VAL A 278 46.87 21.12 26.54
C VAL A 278 47.33 22.58 26.44
N LYS A 279 46.46 23.52 26.08
CA LYS A 279 46.81 24.96 26.04
C LYS A 279 46.77 25.67 27.40
N VAL A 280 46.19 25.04 28.43
CA VAL A 280 46.01 25.64 29.77
C VAL A 280 47.12 25.18 30.75
N VAL A 281 48.01 24.29 30.32
CA VAL A 281 49.21 23.86 31.04
C VAL A 281 50.44 24.55 30.44
#